data_AF-A0A1G6SFZ9-F1
#
_entry.id   AF-A0A1G6SFZ9-F1
#
_cell.length_a   1.000
_cell.length_b   1.000
_cell.length_c   1.000
_cell.angle_alpha   90.00
_cell.angle_beta   90.00
_cell.angle_gamma   90.00
#
_symmetry.space_group_name_H-M   'P 1'
#
loop_
_entity.id
_entity.type
_entity.pdbx_description
1 polymer ?
#
loop_
_entity_poly.entity_id
_entity_poly.type
_entity_poly.pdbx_seq_one_letter_code
_entity_poly.pdbx_strand_id
1 'polypeptide(L)'
;MGLMQSGDPQNQEEGFANLLSLAGENIAALVEEFGAEDRDLGLRRWLLELIASAKTAGAIPILKEQLASSDEMLRYWARHGLEILDTKQSRTIL
;
A
#
# COMPACT_ATOMS: atom_id res chain seq x y z
N MET A 1 -10.70 -0.55 7.80
CA MET A 1 -9.77 -1.71 7.73
C MET A 1 -10.27 -2.96 8.46
N GLY A 2 -11.33 -2.89 9.28
CA GLY A 2 -11.81 -4.04 10.07
C GLY A 2 -12.19 -5.31 9.28
N LEU A 3 -12.63 -5.23 8.02
CA LEU A 3 -12.88 -6.42 7.19
C LEU A 3 -11.58 -7.12 6.76
N MET A 4 -10.52 -6.38 6.48
CA MET A 4 -9.19 -6.95 6.14
C MET A 4 -8.48 -7.58 7.34
N GLN A 5 -8.90 -7.26 8.56
CA GLN A 5 -8.41 -7.85 9.81
C GLN A 5 -9.28 -9.02 10.29
N SER A 6 -10.32 -9.38 9.53
CA SER A 6 -11.18 -10.54 9.82
C SER A 6 -10.36 -11.84 9.77
N GLY A 7 -10.70 -12.84 10.59
CA GLY A 7 -10.13 -14.19 10.45
C GLY A 7 -10.73 -15.01 9.30
N ASP A 8 -11.79 -14.50 8.66
CA ASP A 8 -12.44 -15.08 7.49
C ASP A 8 -11.81 -14.53 6.20
N PRO A 9 -11.17 -15.38 5.37
CA PRO A 9 -10.53 -14.97 4.11
C PRO A 9 -11.46 -14.25 3.14
N GLN A 10 -12.75 -14.61 3.10
CA GLN A 10 -13.69 -13.99 2.16
C GLN A 10 -13.96 -12.53 2.54
N ASN A 11 -14.14 -12.27 3.84
CA ASN A 11 -14.30 -10.91 4.34
C ASN A 11 -13.03 -10.08 4.14
N GLN A 12 -11.86 -10.71 4.23
CA GLN A 12 -10.59 -10.04 3.98
C GLN A 12 -10.46 -9.57 2.53
N GLU A 13 -10.72 -10.47 1.57
CA GLU A 13 -10.69 -10.15 0.13
C GLU A 13 -11.72 -9.09 -0.25
N GLU A 14 -12.94 -9.19 0.29
CA GLU A 14 -13.99 -8.19 0.08
C GLU A 14 -13.58 -6.82 0.66
N GLY A 15 -13.01 -6.82 1.88
CA GLY A 15 -12.47 -5.62 2.51
C GLY A 15 -11.39 -4.95 1.67
N PHE A 16 -10.48 -5.76 1.10
CA PHE A 16 -9.43 -5.29 0.22
C PHE A 16 -10.01 -4.70 -1.07
N ALA A 17 -10.91 -5.41 -1.76
CA ALA A 17 -11.51 -4.97 -3.01
C ALA A 17 -12.27 -3.64 -2.86
N ASN A 18 -13.00 -3.49 -1.75
CA ASN A 18 -13.70 -2.24 -1.42
C ASN A 18 -12.72 -1.07 -1.26
N LEU A 19 -11.64 -1.28 -0.50
CA LEU A 19 -10.63 -0.25 -0.26
C LEU A 19 -9.80 0.07 -1.50
N LEU A 20 -9.57 -0.89 -2.40
CA LEU A 20 -8.81 -0.68 -3.63
C LEU A 20 -9.44 0.41 -4.50
N SER A 21 -10.78 0.40 -4.61
CA SER A 21 -11.51 1.42 -5.37
C SER A 21 -11.46 2.82 -4.74
N LEU A 22 -11.22 2.90 -3.43
CA LEU A 22 -11.22 4.11 -2.63
C LEU A 22 -9.82 4.49 -2.10
N ALA A 23 -8.77 3.83 -2.60
CA ALA A 23 -7.43 3.93 -2.04
C ALA A 23 -6.86 5.35 -2.16
N GLY A 24 -7.15 6.04 -3.27
CA GLY A 24 -6.77 7.43 -3.48
C GLY A 24 -7.38 8.39 -2.45
N GLU A 25 -8.66 8.19 -2.13
CA GLU A 25 -9.41 9.00 -1.15
C GLU A 25 -8.96 8.72 0.29
N ASN A 26 -8.48 7.51 0.55
CA ASN A 26 -8.09 7.04 1.89
C ASN A 26 -6.57 6.99 2.08
N ILE A 27 -5.77 7.62 1.20
CA ILE A 27 -4.31 7.49 1.23
C ILE A 27 -3.69 7.85 2.58
N ALA A 28 -4.20 8.90 3.25
CA ALA A 28 -3.69 9.29 4.57
C ALA A 28 -3.91 8.20 5.62
N ALA A 29 -5.12 7.64 5.67
CA ALA A 29 -5.48 6.57 6.61
C ALA A 29 -4.74 5.26 6.30
N LEU A 30 -4.55 4.94 5.01
CA LEU A 30 -3.78 3.76 4.61
C LEU A 30 -2.30 3.87 5.01
N VAL A 31 -1.69 5.04 4.84
CA VAL A 31 -0.30 5.30 5.26
C VAL A 31 -0.17 5.23 6.78
N GLU A 32 -1.12 5.79 7.52
CA GLU A 32 -1.15 5.72 8.98
C GLU A 32 -1.21 4.27 9.47
N GLU A 33 -2.14 3.47 8.94
CA GLU A 33 -2.25 2.05 9.32
C GLU A 33 -1.02 1.25 8.92
N PHE A 34 -0.47 1.47 7.72
CA PHE A 34 0.76 0.79 7.30
C PHE A 34 1.93 1.08 8.26
N GLY A 35 1.99 2.31 8.79
CA GLY A 35 2.98 2.70 9.79
C GLY A 35 2.75 2.08 11.16
N ALA A 36 1.50 1.76 11.51
CA ALA A 36 1.14 1.13 12.78
C ALA A 36 1.22 -0.41 12.77
N GLU A 37 1.08 -1.04 11.60
CA GLU A 37 0.99 -2.49 11.45
C GLU A 37 2.37 -3.17 11.38
N ASP A 38 2.96 -3.54 12.51
CA ASP A 38 4.30 -4.17 12.57
C ASP A 38 4.30 -5.71 12.64
N ARG A 39 3.15 -6.37 12.86
CA ARG A 39 3.12 -7.79 13.25
C ARG A 39 2.56 -8.68 12.16
N ASP A 40 1.53 -8.23 11.48
CA ASP A 40 0.88 -8.98 10.41
C ASP A 40 1.49 -8.59 9.06
N LEU A 41 2.47 -9.37 8.62
CA LEU A 41 3.12 -9.19 7.32
C LEU A 41 2.14 -9.32 6.15
N GLY A 42 1.06 -10.12 6.28
CA GLY A 42 0.05 -10.27 5.24
C GLY A 42 -0.75 -8.99 5.07
N LEU A 43 -1.27 -8.46 6.18
CA LEU A 43 -1.98 -7.18 6.19
C LEU A 43 -1.08 -6.04 5.71
N ARG A 44 0.17 -6.00 6.19
CA ARG A 44 1.13 -4.96 5.80
C ARG A 44 1.41 -4.96 4.29
N ARG A 45 1.48 -6.14 3.65
CA ARG A 45 1.62 -6.26 2.20
C ARG A 45 0.39 -5.76 1.45
N TRP A 46 -0.81 -6.11 1.90
CA TRP A 46 -2.05 -5.59 1.30
C TRP A 46 -2.19 -4.08 1.47
N LEU A 47 -1.82 -3.52 2.62
CA LEU A 47 -1.82 -2.09 2.83
C LEU A 47 -0.88 -1.39 1.84
N LEU A 48 0.33 -1.91 1.61
CA LEU A 48 1.24 -1.31 0.63
C LEU A 48 0.74 -1.46 -0.81
N GLU A 49 0.07 -2.56 -1.13
CA GLU A 49 -0.58 -2.75 -2.44
C GLU A 49 -1.68 -1.70 -2.68
N LEU A 50 -2.53 -1.45 -1.67
CA LEU A 50 -3.55 -0.39 -1.73
C LEU A 50 -2.91 0.99 -1.90
N ILE A 51 -1.86 1.29 -1.12
CA ILE A 51 -1.10 2.55 -1.21
C ILE A 51 -0.49 2.72 -2.61
N ALA A 52 0.13 1.68 -3.16
CA ALA A 52 0.71 1.68 -4.50
C ALA A 52 -0.37 1.91 -5.58
N SER A 53 -1.57 1.38 -5.36
CA SER A 53 -2.71 1.50 -6.27
C SER A 53 -3.48 2.81 -6.14
N ALA A 54 -3.19 3.63 -5.12
CA ALA A 54 -3.89 4.89 -4.86
C ALA A 54 -3.67 5.95 -5.94
N LYS A 55 -2.58 5.86 -6.73
CA LYS A 55 -2.22 6.80 -7.80
C LYS A 55 -2.19 8.28 -7.38
N THR A 56 -1.87 8.55 -6.10
CA THR A 56 -1.71 9.91 -5.57
C THR A 56 -0.28 10.18 -5.14
N ALA A 57 0.15 11.45 -5.22
CA ALA A 57 1.49 11.86 -4.77
C ALA A 57 1.73 11.62 -3.27
N GLY A 58 0.65 11.51 -2.47
CA GLY A 58 0.74 11.17 -1.04
C GLY A 58 1.35 9.80 -0.75
N ALA A 59 1.33 8.89 -1.73
CA ALA A 59 1.96 7.58 -1.61
C ALA A 59 3.50 7.62 -1.82
N ILE A 60 4.05 8.66 -2.45
CA ILE A 60 5.47 8.69 -2.86
C ILE A 60 6.45 8.50 -1.68
N PRO A 61 6.29 9.17 -0.52
CA PRO A 61 7.23 9.03 0.59
C PRO A 61 7.34 7.60 1.09
N ILE A 62 6.19 6.93 1.30
CA ILE A 62 6.17 5.56 1.83
C ILE A 62 6.65 4.54 0.79
N LEU A 63 6.28 4.71 -0.48
CA LEU A 63 6.78 3.84 -1.55
C LEU A 63 8.30 3.96 -1.69
N LYS A 64 8.85 5.17 -1.61
CA LYS A 64 10.30 5.39 -1.62
C LYS A 64 11.01 4.66 -0.48
N GLU A 65 10.48 4.74 0.73
CA GLU A 65 11.06 4.07 1.90
C GLU A 65 11.07 2.54 1.73
N GLN A 66 9.96 1.99 1.23
CA GLN A 66 9.79 0.53 1.10
C GLN A 66 10.62 -0.09 -0.03
N LEU A 67 11.25 0.70 -0.92
CA LEU A 67 12.24 0.18 -1.88
C LEU A 67 13.44 -0.49 -1.19
N ALA A 68 13.77 -0.08 0.03
CA ALA A 68 14.86 -0.64 0.82
C ALA A 68 14.40 -1.74 1.80
N SER A 69 13.12 -2.11 1.78
CA SER A 69 12.56 -3.13 2.68
C SER A 69 13.26 -4.48 2.50
N SER A 70 13.38 -5.27 3.58
CA SER A 70 13.86 -6.65 3.47
C SER A 70 12.78 -7.60 2.92
N ASP A 71 11.50 -7.21 2.99
CA ASP A 71 10.38 -7.96 2.42
C ASP A 71 10.29 -7.71 0.91
N GLU A 72 10.37 -8.80 0.13
CA GLU A 72 10.37 -8.75 -1.33
C GLU A 72 9.04 -8.25 -1.91
N MET A 73 7.91 -8.63 -1.31
CA MET A 73 6.60 -8.17 -1.75
C MET A 73 6.43 -6.67 -1.48
N LEU A 74 6.95 -6.18 -0.35
CA LEU A 74 6.93 -4.75 -0.07
C LEU A 74 7.78 -3.96 -1.09
N ARG A 75 8.99 -4.44 -1.40
CA ARG A 75 9.83 -3.83 -2.45
C ARG A 75 9.15 -3.85 -3.82
N TYR A 76 8.47 -4.94 -4.16
CA TYR A 76 7.75 -5.07 -5.42
C TYR A 76 6.66 -4.00 -5.55
N TRP A 77 5.77 -3.89 -4.57
CA TRP A 77 4.68 -2.90 -4.60
C TRP A 77 5.18 -1.46 -4.52
N ALA A 78 6.26 -1.22 -3.76
CA ALA A 78 6.94 0.07 -3.73
C ALA A 78 7.38 0.53 -5.14
N ARG A 79 8.10 -0.35 -5.85
CA ARG A 79 8.53 -0.09 -7.23
C ARG A 79 7.34 0.10 -8.16
N HIS A 80 6.38 -0.83 -8.13
CA HIS A 80 5.22 -0.82 -9.00
C HIS A 80 4.37 0.44 -8.83
N GLY A 81 4.14 0.88 -7.60
CA GLY A 81 3.41 2.12 -7.31
C GLY A 81 4.11 3.36 -7.85
N LEU A 82 5.43 3.44 -7.74
CA LEU A 82 6.21 4.55 -8.31
C LEU A 82 6.18 4.54 -9.85
N GLU A 83 6.27 3.37 -10.47
CA GLU A 83 6.13 3.19 -11.92
C GLU A 83 4.75 3.64 -12.42
N ILE A 84 3.67 3.24 -11.73
CA ILE A 84 2.30 3.63 -12.07
C ILE A 84 2.07 5.13 -11.91
N LEU A 85 2.60 5.73 -10.84
CA LEU A 85 2.44 7.17 -10.56
C LEU A 85 3.02 8.04 -11.68
N ASP A 86 4.13 7.58 -12.27
CA ASP A 86 4.78 8.18 -13.45
C ASP A 86 5.02 9.70 -13.36
N THR A 87 5.09 10.23 -12.13
CA THR A 87 5.40 11.64 -11.88
C THR A 87 6.90 11.89 -12.07
N LYS A 88 7.29 13.16 -12.29
CA LYS A 88 8.72 13.53 -12.33
C LYS A 88 9.48 13.08 -11.08
N GLN A 89 8.83 13.20 -9.91
CA GLN A 89 9.40 12.80 -8.64
C GLN A 89 9.56 11.28 -8.57
N SER A 90 8.55 10.51 -8.97
CA SER A 90 8.62 9.04 -9.00
C SER A 90 9.75 8.53 -9.89
N ARG A 91 9.91 9.12 -11.09
CA ARG A 91 10.98 8.75 -12.04
C ARG A 91 12.40 9.05 -11.57
N THR A 92 12.58 9.96 -10.61
CA THR A 92 13.91 10.27 -10.03
C THR A 92 14.26 9.32 -8.89
N ILE A 93 13.26 8.64 -8.32
CA ILE A 93 13.43 7.71 -7.19
C ILE A 93 13.82 6.31 -7.67
N LEU A 94 13.27 5.88 -8.82
CA LEU A 94 13.62 4.63 -9.50
C LEU A 94 15.02 4.70 -10.12
#